data_AF-A0A371ECQ3-F1
#
_entry.id   AF-A0A371ECQ3-F1
#
_cell.length_a   1.000
_cell.length_b   1.000
_cell.length_c   1.000
_cell.angle_alpha   90.00
_cell.angle_beta   90.00
_cell.angle_gamma   90.00
#
_symmetry.space_group_name_H-M   'P 1'
#
loop_
_entity.id
_entity.type
_entity.pdbx_description
1 polymer ?
#
loop_
_entity_poly.entity_id
_entity_poly.type
_entity_poly.pdbx_seq_one_letter_code
_entity_poly.pdbx_strand_id
1 'polypeptide(L)'
;MSKERRQLSEAFERTIRWYPPWNEREHMIIRCGGYPNVPLLGTQGTINYNLELVSQQVGFSMIRAPLEEVMIPFVLHGLEAHRGEYHRKIQHTWNNIIRKRVAWRTKICGISPSYRIWLENRVKLDQEIQGYEVQETLKIRELENTLEQMKAEQGALKRMLETASEEICLLRQLNDEIKKRA
;
A
#
# COMPACT_ATOMS: atom_id res chain seq x y z
N MET A 1 46.49 -4.64 -2.86
CA MET A 1 45.28 -4.14 -3.55
C MET A 1 44.93 -5.11 -4.67
N SER A 2 43.76 -5.76 -4.62
CA SER A 2 43.36 -6.75 -5.64
C SER A 2 43.19 -6.10 -7.02
N LYS A 3 43.42 -6.88 -8.08
CA LYS A 3 43.33 -6.45 -9.49
C LYS A 3 41.98 -5.78 -9.82
N GLU A 4 40.91 -6.24 -9.18
CA GLU A 4 39.55 -5.72 -9.31
C GLU A 4 39.40 -4.28 -8.78
N ARG A 5 40.10 -3.94 -7.68
CA ARG A 5 40.04 -2.58 -7.11
C ARG A 5 40.71 -1.53 -8.02
N ARG A 6 41.73 -1.92 -8.80
CA ARG A 6 42.35 -1.03 -9.81
C ARG A 6 41.45 -0.82 -11.02
N GLN A 7 40.76 -1.88 -11.47
CA GLN A 7 39.83 -1.78 -12.61
C GLN A 7 38.63 -0.88 -12.32
N LEU A 8 38.08 -0.91 -11.09
CA LEU A 8 37.00 -0.02 -10.69
C LEU A 8 37.44 1.44 -10.57
N SER A 9 38.68 1.71 -10.11
CA SER A 9 39.19 3.08 -10.01
C SER A 9 39.52 3.72 -11.36
N GLU A 10 39.74 2.92 -12.40
CA GLU A 10 40.03 3.37 -13.77
C GLU A 10 38.77 3.44 -14.66
N ALA A 11 37.63 2.95 -14.17
CA ALA A 11 36.38 2.95 -14.91
C ALA A 11 35.71 4.33 -14.86
N PHE A 12 35.35 4.85 -16.03
CA PHE A 12 34.51 6.05 -16.17
C PHE A 12 33.04 5.63 -16.28
N GLU A 13 32.08 6.51 -15.95
CA GLU A 13 30.63 6.22 -16.07
C GLU A 13 30.24 5.62 -17.43
N ARG A 14 30.89 6.09 -18.51
CA ARG A 14 30.70 5.61 -19.88
C ARG A 14 31.27 4.21 -20.17
N THR A 15 32.18 3.70 -19.34
CA THR A 15 32.78 2.36 -19.48
C THR A 15 32.15 1.33 -18.55
N ILE A 16 31.32 1.75 -17.59
CA ILE A 16 30.60 0.86 -16.69
C ILE A 16 29.31 0.39 -17.37
N ARG A 17 29.19 -0.92 -17.56
CA ARG A 17 27.95 -1.56 -17.98
C ARG A 17 27.13 -1.91 -16.74
N TRP A 18 26.12 -1.10 -16.44
CA TRP A 18 25.26 -1.25 -15.24
C TRP A 18 24.31 -2.45 -15.27
N TYR A 19 24.31 -3.25 -16.33
CA TYR A 19 23.39 -4.35 -16.53
C TYR A 19 24.07 -5.45 -17.34
N PRO A 20 23.67 -6.71 -17.12
CA PRO A 20 24.32 -7.81 -17.79
C PRO A 20 23.96 -7.86 -19.29
N PRO A 21 24.85 -8.39 -20.15
CA PRO A 21 24.65 -8.38 -21.60
C PRO A 21 23.39 -9.10 -22.08
N TRP A 22 23.00 -10.17 -21.39
CA TRP A 22 21.78 -10.94 -21.73
C TRP A 22 20.48 -10.17 -21.45
N ASN A 23 20.55 -9.01 -20.80
CA ASN A 23 19.38 -8.16 -20.55
C ASN A 23 19.18 -7.08 -21.62
N GLU A 24 19.93 -7.14 -22.73
CA GLU A 24 19.69 -6.32 -23.91
C GLU A 24 18.41 -6.75 -24.65
N ARG A 25 17.30 -6.07 -24.35
CA ARG A 25 15.98 -6.29 -24.99
C ARG A 25 15.54 -5.09 -25.82
N GLU A 26 15.42 -5.25 -27.13
CA GLU A 26 15.06 -4.14 -28.03
C GLU A 26 13.70 -3.53 -27.74
N HIS A 27 12.81 -4.34 -27.16
CA HIS A 27 11.44 -3.99 -26.87
C HIS A 27 11.12 -4.28 -25.41
N MET A 28 10.56 -3.28 -24.73
CA MET A 28 10.03 -3.44 -23.39
C MET A 28 8.50 -3.49 -23.46
N ILE A 29 7.88 -4.38 -22.69
CA ILE A 29 6.43 -4.33 -22.48
C ILE A 29 6.15 -3.01 -21.76
N ILE A 30 5.22 -2.21 -22.26
CA ILE A 30 4.84 -0.94 -21.62
C ILE A 30 3.44 -1.00 -21.01
N ARG A 31 2.54 -1.82 -21.57
CA ARG A 31 1.17 -2.00 -21.08
C ARG A 31 0.50 -3.24 -21.66
N CYS A 32 -0.60 -3.68 -21.05
CA CYS A 32 -1.42 -4.81 -21.52
C CYS A 32 -2.87 -4.38 -21.76
N GLY A 33 -3.37 -4.57 -22.99
CA GLY A 33 -4.73 -4.20 -23.38
C GLY A 33 -5.04 -2.72 -23.08
N GLY A 34 -6.14 -2.48 -22.37
CA GLY A 34 -6.57 -1.15 -21.95
C GLY A 34 -5.98 -0.65 -20.62
N TYR A 35 -5.12 -1.44 -19.96
CA TYR A 35 -4.49 -0.99 -18.71
C TYR A 35 -3.35 -0.01 -19.02
N PRO A 36 -3.11 1.01 -18.17
CA PRO A 36 -2.00 1.94 -18.35
C PRO A 36 -0.62 1.29 -18.09
N ASN A 37 -0.59 0.14 -17.41
CA ASN A 37 0.59 -0.57 -16.94
C ASN A 37 0.39 -2.11 -17.09
N VAL A 38 1.31 -2.92 -16.57
CA VAL A 38 1.20 -4.40 -16.62
C VAL A 38 0.57 -4.95 -15.34
N PRO A 39 -0.64 -5.54 -15.41
CA PRO A 39 -1.25 -6.21 -14.27
C PRO A 39 -0.55 -7.56 -14.00
N LEU A 40 -0.08 -7.74 -12.77
CA LEU A 40 0.49 -8.98 -12.25
C LEU A 40 -0.52 -9.66 -11.33
N LEU A 41 -0.79 -10.94 -11.60
CA LEU A 41 -1.65 -11.78 -10.79
C LEU A 41 -0.81 -12.56 -9.80
N GLY A 42 -1.11 -12.41 -8.52
CA GLY A 42 -0.56 -13.21 -7.43
C GLY A 42 -1.65 -14.05 -6.76
N THR A 43 -1.23 -14.92 -5.84
CA THR A 43 -2.13 -15.77 -5.05
C THR A 43 -2.93 -15.00 -4.00
N GLN A 44 -2.49 -13.79 -3.64
CA GLN A 44 -3.11 -12.95 -2.61
C GLN A 44 -3.82 -11.72 -3.19
N GLY A 45 -3.71 -11.50 -4.49
CA GLY A 45 -4.21 -10.28 -5.10
C GLY A 45 -3.66 -10.01 -6.49
N THR A 46 -4.08 -8.88 -7.05
CA THR A 46 -3.53 -8.34 -8.29
C THR A 46 -2.83 -7.04 -7.99
N ILE A 47 -1.63 -6.85 -8.53
CA ILE A 47 -0.92 -5.57 -8.49
C ILE A 47 -0.66 -5.07 -9.90
N ASN A 48 -0.52 -3.76 -10.05
CA ASN A 48 -0.17 -3.15 -11.32
C ASN A 48 1.28 -2.69 -11.28
N TYR A 49 2.11 -3.26 -12.14
CA TYR A 49 3.54 -2.99 -12.16
C TYR A 49 3.86 -1.87 -13.13
N ASN A 50 4.39 -0.77 -12.60
CA ASN A 50 4.78 0.40 -13.37
C ASN A 50 6.13 0.17 -14.05
N LEU A 51 6.14 0.19 -15.38
CA LEU A 51 7.32 -0.11 -16.19
C LEU A 51 8.28 1.06 -16.41
N GLU A 52 7.85 2.29 -16.09
CA GLU A 52 8.77 3.41 -15.96
C GLU A 52 9.71 3.20 -14.77
N LEU A 53 9.21 2.61 -13.68
CA LEU A 53 10.07 2.17 -12.56
C LEU A 53 10.95 0.98 -12.93
N VAL A 54 10.45 0.04 -13.74
CA VAL A 54 11.27 -1.08 -14.25
C VAL A 54 12.46 -0.59 -15.05
N SER A 55 12.26 0.44 -15.87
CA SER A 55 13.34 1.04 -16.64
C SER A 55 14.50 1.45 -15.72
N GLN A 56 14.21 1.98 -14.53
CA GLN A 56 15.25 2.28 -13.53
C GLN A 56 15.92 1.04 -12.97
N GLN A 57 15.13 0.03 -12.58
CA GLN A 57 15.65 -1.20 -11.99
C GLN A 57 16.60 -1.95 -12.94
N VAL A 58 16.40 -1.80 -14.26
CA VAL A 58 17.27 -2.39 -15.28
C VAL A 58 18.34 -1.41 -15.80
N GLY A 59 18.56 -0.30 -15.09
CA GLY A 59 19.64 0.65 -15.35
C GLY A 59 19.42 1.55 -16.56
N PHE A 60 18.18 1.98 -16.81
CA PHE A 60 17.88 3.10 -17.71
C PHE A 60 17.64 4.38 -16.91
N SER A 61 18.21 5.47 -17.39
CA SER A 61 17.98 6.80 -16.84
C SER A 61 16.60 7.31 -17.20
N MET A 62 15.84 7.76 -16.21
CA MET A 62 14.61 8.49 -16.48
C MET A 62 14.94 9.93 -16.89
N ILE A 63 14.62 10.22 -18.14
CA ILE A 63 14.82 11.56 -18.74
C ILE A 63 13.73 12.53 -18.24
N ARG A 64 12.56 12.00 -17.88
CA ARG A 64 11.39 12.77 -17.42
C ARG A 64 10.75 12.10 -16.22
N ALA A 65 10.04 12.91 -15.44
CA ALA A 65 9.15 12.41 -14.40
C ALA A 65 8.05 11.52 -15.01
N PRO A 66 7.64 10.45 -14.31
CA PRO A 66 6.49 9.64 -14.68
C PRO A 66 5.20 10.45 -14.77
N LEU A 67 4.28 10.03 -15.65
CA LEU A 67 2.91 10.57 -15.61
C LEU A 67 2.18 10.09 -14.34
N GLU A 68 1.36 10.97 -13.74
CA GLU A 68 0.55 10.64 -12.56
C GLU A 68 -0.30 9.37 -12.81
N GLU A 69 -0.91 9.26 -13.99
CA GLU A 69 -1.78 8.15 -14.38
C GLU A 69 -1.09 6.78 -14.35
N VAL A 70 0.20 6.71 -14.69
CA VAL A 70 0.97 5.45 -14.61
C VAL A 70 1.48 5.19 -13.20
N MET A 71 1.52 6.22 -12.35
CA MET A 71 1.95 6.12 -10.96
C MET A 71 0.87 5.64 -10.01
N ILE A 72 -0.41 5.72 -10.39
CA ILE A 72 -1.52 5.24 -9.57
C ILE A 72 -1.41 3.70 -9.45
N PRO A 73 -1.07 3.18 -8.26
CA PRO A 73 -1.04 1.75 -8.06
C PRO A 73 -2.47 1.22 -8.12
N PHE A 74 -2.65 0.14 -8.87
CA PHE A 74 -3.86 -0.66 -8.78
C PHE A 74 -3.53 -1.89 -7.95
N VAL A 75 -4.21 -2.02 -6.82
CA VAL A 75 -4.07 -3.15 -5.91
C VAL A 75 -5.46 -3.67 -5.60
N LEU A 76 -5.72 -4.92 -5.97
CA LEU A 76 -6.92 -5.64 -5.54
C LEU A 76 -6.49 -6.72 -4.57
N HIS A 77 -7.10 -6.73 -3.38
CA HIS A 77 -6.83 -7.68 -2.31
C HIS A 77 -7.95 -8.73 -2.19
N GLY A 78 -7.59 -9.92 -1.69
CA GLY A 78 -8.55 -10.90 -1.17
C GLY A 78 -9.51 -11.51 -2.20
N LEU A 79 -10.75 -11.76 -1.79
CA LEU A 79 -11.78 -12.41 -2.61
C LEU A 79 -12.09 -11.64 -3.90
N GLU A 80 -11.91 -10.32 -3.89
CA GLU A 80 -12.26 -9.45 -5.02
C GLU A 80 -11.29 -9.60 -6.19
N ALA A 81 -10.00 -9.82 -5.91
CA ALA A 81 -9.00 -10.19 -6.91
C ALA A 81 -9.25 -11.58 -7.51
N HIS A 82 -9.89 -12.47 -6.76
CA HIS A 82 -10.23 -13.83 -7.17
C HIS A 82 -11.63 -13.95 -7.79
N ARG A 83 -12.38 -12.84 -7.90
CA ARG A 83 -13.61 -12.83 -8.71
C ARG A 83 -13.24 -13.20 -10.14
N GLY A 84 -13.84 -14.27 -10.64
CA GLY A 84 -13.50 -14.86 -11.95
C GLY A 84 -13.54 -13.86 -13.10
N GLU A 85 -14.36 -12.81 -13.02
CA GLU A 85 -14.42 -11.76 -14.04
C GLU A 85 -13.15 -10.90 -14.13
N TYR A 86 -12.57 -10.48 -13.00
CA TYR A 86 -11.34 -9.68 -12.99
C TYR A 86 -10.16 -10.50 -13.47
N HIS A 87 -10.06 -11.74 -13.00
CA HIS A 87 -9.03 -12.67 -13.44
C HIS A 87 -9.11 -12.93 -14.95
N ARG A 88 -10.31 -13.19 -15.51
CA ARG A 88 -10.51 -13.36 -16.96
C ARG A 88 -10.16 -12.10 -17.75
N LYS A 89 -10.52 -10.90 -17.25
CA LYS A 89 -10.17 -9.63 -17.90
C LYS A 89 -8.65 -9.46 -17.99
N ILE A 90 -7.94 -9.72 -16.90
CA ILE A 90 -6.47 -9.61 -16.87
C ILE A 90 -5.85 -10.66 -17.80
N GLN A 91 -6.28 -11.91 -17.74
CA GLN A 91 -5.83 -12.94 -18.69
C GLN A 91 -6.06 -12.53 -20.14
N HIS A 92 -7.20 -11.90 -20.44
CA HIS A 92 -7.49 -11.41 -21.78
C HIS A 92 -6.58 -10.25 -22.19
N THR A 93 -6.25 -9.33 -21.29
CA THR A 93 -5.34 -8.21 -21.63
C THR A 93 -3.91 -8.67 -21.84
N TRP A 94 -3.47 -9.77 -21.24
CA TRP A 94 -2.20 -10.43 -21.54
C TRP A 94 -2.09 -10.98 -22.96
N ASN A 95 -3.20 -11.15 -23.68
CA ASN A 95 -3.16 -11.46 -25.11
C ASN A 95 -2.85 -10.22 -25.98
N ASN A 96 -3.00 -9.02 -25.42
CA ASN A 96 -2.84 -7.74 -26.11
C ASN A 96 -1.67 -6.94 -25.54
N ILE A 97 -0.47 -7.52 -25.61
CA ILE A 97 0.76 -6.90 -25.08
C ILE A 97 1.22 -5.78 -26.01
N ILE A 98 1.37 -4.58 -25.46
CA ILE A 98 1.93 -3.43 -26.17
C ILE A 98 3.39 -3.26 -25.76
N ARG A 99 4.28 -3.32 -26.75
CA ARG A 99 5.71 -3.15 -26.57
C ARG A 99 6.19 -1.85 -27.19
N LYS A 100 7.15 -1.20 -26.55
CA LYS A 100 7.82 -0.01 -27.07
C LYS A 100 9.27 -0.32 -27.34
N ARG A 101 9.75 0.09 -28.51
CA ARG A 101 11.17 0.00 -28.84
C ARG A 101 11.94 0.97 -27.93
N VAL A 102 12.95 0.45 -27.25
CA VAL A 102 13.80 1.28 -26.38
C VAL A 102 14.94 1.80 -27.25
N ALA A 103 15.02 3.12 -27.45
CA ALA A 103 16.11 3.73 -28.20
C ALA A 103 17.40 3.63 -27.36
N TRP A 104 18.21 2.61 -27.64
CA TRP A 104 19.45 2.27 -26.94
C TRP A 104 20.55 3.34 -26.94
N ARG A 105 20.38 4.45 -27.65
CA ARG A 105 21.54 5.22 -28.13
C ARG A 105 22.24 6.09 -27.09
N THR A 106 21.65 6.34 -25.93
CA THR A 106 22.38 7.02 -24.86
C THR A 106 21.76 6.67 -23.51
N LYS A 107 22.33 5.69 -22.80
CA LYS A 107 22.07 5.54 -21.36
C LYS A 107 22.78 6.71 -20.67
N ILE A 108 22.03 7.78 -20.42
CA ILE A 108 22.56 8.99 -19.79
C ILE A 108 22.85 8.62 -18.33
N CYS A 109 24.09 8.68 -17.85
CA CYS A 109 24.42 8.40 -16.45
C CYS A 109 23.96 9.52 -15.48
N GLY A 110 22.93 10.27 -15.87
CA GLY A 110 22.47 11.48 -15.20
C GLY A 110 20.99 11.39 -14.87
N ILE A 111 20.67 11.74 -13.63
CA ILE A 111 19.31 12.04 -13.20
C ILE A 111 18.90 13.37 -13.85
N SER A 112 17.81 13.38 -14.61
CA SER A 112 17.21 14.62 -15.11
C SER A 112 16.83 15.53 -13.92
N PRO A 113 17.05 16.86 -14.01
CA PRO A 113 16.62 17.79 -12.96
C PRO A 113 15.13 17.66 -12.62
N SER A 114 14.29 17.44 -13.64
CA SER A 114 12.84 17.21 -13.46
C SER A 114 12.53 15.95 -12.66
N TYR A 115 13.31 14.88 -12.86
CA TYR A 115 13.15 13.64 -12.12
C TYR A 115 13.65 13.78 -10.68
N ARG A 116 14.74 14.52 -10.44
CA ARG A 116 15.21 14.83 -9.09
C ARG A 116 14.15 15.55 -8.28
N ILE A 117 13.56 16.61 -8.84
CA ILE A 117 12.49 17.39 -8.20
C ILE A 117 11.28 16.49 -7.88
N TRP A 118 10.88 15.66 -8.85
CA TRP A 118 9.81 14.69 -8.64
C TRP A 118 10.10 13.73 -7.49
N LEU A 119 11.34 13.23 -7.40
CA LEU A 119 11.75 12.30 -6.35
C LEU A 119 11.72 12.95 -4.97
N GLU A 120 12.25 14.18 -4.87
CA GLU A 120 12.23 14.99 -3.65
C GLU A 120 10.81 15.26 -3.17
N ASN A 121 9.87 15.53 -4.09
CA ASN A 121 8.47 15.75 -3.74
C ASN A 121 7.80 14.50 -3.17
N ARG A 122 8.12 13.30 -3.68
CA ARG A 122 7.56 12.05 -3.12
C ARG A 122 8.12 11.71 -1.76
N VAL A 123 9.42 11.93 -1.55
CA VAL A 123 10.02 11.74 -0.22
C VAL A 123 9.35 12.65 0.82
N LYS A 124 9.01 13.88 0.45
CA LYS A 124 8.24 14.78 1.32
C LYS A 124 6.82 14.27 1.57
N LEU A 125 6.13 13.83 0.52
CA LEU A 125 4.77 13.30 0.63
C LEU A 125 4.71 12.06 1.54
N ASP A 126 5.66 11.12 1.39
CA ASP A 126 5.72 9.91 2.21
C ASP A 126 5.98 10.25 3.69
N GLN A 127 6.80 11.27 3.99
CA GLN A 127 7.01 11.76 5.35
C GLN A 127 5.73 12.37 5.95
N GLU A 128 4.95 13.10 5.14
CA GLU A 128 3.68 13.68 5.56
C GLU A 128 2.60 12.60 5.79
N ILE A 129 2.51 11.60 4.90
CA ILE A 129 1.61 10.45 5.04
C ILE A 129 1.95 9.65 6.29
N GLN A 130 3.24 9.38 6.52
CA GLN A 130 3.68 8.66 7.71
C GLN A 130 3.34 9.42 9.00
N GLY A 131 3.46 10.76 8.98
CA GLY A 131 3.02 11.60 10.09
C GLY A 131 1.51 11.50 10.35
N TYR A 132 0.71 11.46 9.28
CA TYR A 132 -0.75 11.33 9.36
C TYR A 132 -1.19 9.95 9.88
N GLU A 133 -0.60 8.86 9.39
CA GLU A 133 -0.92 7.49 9.86
C GLU A 133 -0.59 7.30 11.35
N VAL A 134 0.54 7.86 11.82
CA VAL A 134 0.90 7.85 13.24
C VAL A 134 -0.13 8.64 14.08
N GLN A 135 -0.66 9.73 13.53
CA GLN A 135 -1.68 10.52 14.22
C GLN A 135 -3.05 9.80 14.26
N GLU A 136 -3.47 9.15 13.18
CA GLU A 136 -4.71 8.36 13.15
C GLU A 136 -4.65 7.16 14.10
N THR A 137 -3.53 6.43 14.10
CA THR A 137 -3.35 5.28 15.00
C THR A 137 -3.41 5.69 16.47
N LEU A 138 -2.87 6.86 16.83
CA LEU A 138 -3.04 7.43 18.17
C LEU A 138 -4.50 7.75 18.49
N LYS A 139 -5.23 8.40 17.58
CA LYS A 139 -6.66 8.72 17.76
C LYS A 139 -7.54 7.47 17.89
N ILE A 140 -7.27 6.44 17.08
CA ILE A 140 -7.98 5.16 17.16
C ILE A 140 -7.77 4.55 18.54
N ARG A 141 -6.54 4.54 19.04
CA ARG A 141 -6.22 4.01 20.38
C ARG A 141 -6.93 4.77 21.50
N GLU A 142 -7.01 6.10 21.41
CA GLU A 142 -7.75 6.92 22.37
C GLU A 142 -9.25 6.58 22.35
N LEU A 143 -9.83 6.43 21.16
CA LEU A 143 -11.23 6.02 20.99
C LEU A 143 -11.49 4.60 21.54
N GLU A 144 -10.59 3.65 21.31
CA GLU A 144 -10.70 2.30 21.88
C GLU A 144 -10.67 2.32 23.41
N ASN A 145 -9.78 3.11 24.02
CA ASN A 145 -9.70 3.25 25.47
C ASN A 145 -10.99 3.85 26.06
N THR A 146 -11.53 4.89 25.43
CA THR A 146 -12.80 5.52 25.87
C THR A 146 -13.98 4.58 25.70
N LEU A 147 -14.01 3.78 24.63
CA LEU A 147 -15.04 2.76 24.42
C LEU A 147 -15.01 1.69 25.52
N GLU A 148 -13.82 1.19 25.88
CA GLU A 148 -13.67 0.21 26.95
C GLU A 148 -14.06 0.79 28.32
N GLN A 149 -13.73 2.05 28.59
CA GLN A 149 -14.19 2.73 29.81
C GLN A 149 -15.73 2.82 29.86
N MET A 150 -16.37 3.28 28.78
CA MET A 150 -17.84 3.38 28.73
C MET A 150 -18.52 2.02 28.89
N LYS A 151 -17.96 0.95 28.32
CA LYS A 151 -18.46 -0.42 28.53
C LYS A 151 -18.37 -0.84 30.00
N ALA A 152 -17.28 -0.52 30.68
CA ALA A 152 -17.11 -0.83 32.10
C ALA A 152 -18.11 -0.08 32.98
N GLU A 153 -18.32 1.22 32.71
CA GLU A 153 -19.30 2.06 33.41
C GLU A 153 -20.74 1.56 33.17
N GLN A 154 -21.09 1.22 31.93
CA GLN A 154 -22.39 0.63 31.60
C GLN A 154 -22.61 -0.68 32.37
N GLY A 155 -21.59 -1.54 32.46
CA GLY A 155 -21.64 -2.78 33.23
C GLY A 155 -21.78 -2.56 34.74
N ALA A 156 -21.22 -1.48 35.29
CA ALA A 156 -21.40 -1.12 36.70
C ALA A 156 -22.82 -0.61 36.97
N LEU A 157 -23.34 0.30 36.14
CA LEU A 157 -24.69 0.84 36.26
C LEU A 157 -25.76 -0.26 36.11
N LYS A 158 -25.55 -1.20 35.19
CA LYS A 158 -26.45 -2.35 35.03
C LYS A 158 -26.55 -3.18 36.31
N ARG A 159 -25.42 -3.49 36.95
CA ARG A 159 -25.39 -4.22 38.23
C ARG A 159 -26.08 -3.46 39.34
N MET A 160 -25.84 -2.16 39.47
CA MET A 160 -26.52 -1.32 40.46
C MET A 160 -28.04 -1.30 40.26
N LEU A 161 -28.49 -1.25 39.01
CA LEU A 161 -29.92 -1.27 38.68
C LEU A 161 -30.57 -2.61 39.05
N GLU A 162 -29.90 -3.73 38.78
CA GLU A 162 -30.36 -5.07 39.16
C GLU A 162 -30.48 -5.17 40.70
N THR A 163 -29.46 -4.76 41.45
CA THR A 163 -29.49 -4.75 42.92
C THR A 163 -30.62 -3.88 43.48
N ALA A 164 -30.77 -2.65 42.99
CA ALA A 164 -31.85 -1.77 43.44
C ALA A 164 -33.24 -2.34 43.10
N SER A 165 -33.38 -3.03 41.97
CA SER A 165 -34.63 -3.68 41.59
C SER A 165 -34.99 -4.84 42.52
N GLU A 166 -34.01 -5.65 42.92
CA GLU A 166 -34.17 -6.73 43.90
C GLU A 166 -34.58 -6.18 45.27
N GLU A 167 -33.92 -5.12 45.76
CA GLU A 167 -34.28 -4.46 47.02
C GLU A 167 -35.72 -3.93 47.02
N ILE A 168 -36.14 -3.29 45.93
CA ILE A 168 -37.53 -2.82 45.77
C ILE A 168 -38.51 -3.99 45.81
N CYS A 169 -38.16 -5.14 45.21
CA CYS A 169 -39.01 -6.34 45.22
C CYS A 169 -39.18 -6.87 46.65
N LEU A 170 -38.08 -6.97 47.42
CA LEU A 170 -38.10 -7.41 48.81
C LEU A 170 -38.93 -6.48 49.70
N LEU A 171 -38.77 -5.16 49.55
CA LEU A 171 -39.55 -4.18 50.30
C LEU A 171 -41.05 -4.29 50.03
N ARG A 172 -41.46 -4.52 48.77
CA ARG A 172 -42.88 -4.75 48.44
C ARG A 172 -43.44 -6.00 49.11
N GLN A 173 -42.70 -7.11 49.06
CA GLN A 173 -43.10 -8.36 49.72
C GLN A 173 -43.29 -8.17 51.22
N LEU A 174 -42.34 -7.50 51.88
CA LEU A 174 -42.42 -7.23 53.32
C LEU A 174 -43.64 -6.37 53.67
N ASN A 175 -43.92 -5.34 52.86
CA ASN A 175 -45.05 -4.44 53.09
C ASN A 175 -46.41 -5.14 52.90
N ASP A 176 -46.51 -6.05 51.93
CA ASP A 176 -47.68 -6.90 51.73
C ASP A 176 -47.88 -7.88 52.89
N GLU A 177 -46.79 -8.39 53.47
CA GLU A 177 -46.83 -9.28 54.63
C GLU A 177 -47.26 -8.54 55.91
N ILE A 178 -46.79 -7.31 56.10
CA ILE A 178 -47.21 -6.44 57.22
C ILE A 178 -48.70 -6.12 57.11
N LYS A 179 -49.20 -5.76 55.92
CA LYS A 179 -50.63 -5.49 55.69
C LYS A 179 -51.54 -6.68 55.93
N LYS A 180 -51.06 -7.92 55.74
CA LYS A 180 -51.83 -9.13 56.05
C LYS A 180 -51.91 -9.44 57.55
N ARG A 181 -51.01 -8.87 58.36
CA ARG A 181 -50.94 -9.11 59.81
C ARG A 181 -51.59 -8.01 60.65
N ALA A 182 -52.03 -6.91 60.03
CA ALA A 182 -52.76 -5.80 60.63
C ALA A 182 -54.27 -5.96 60.36
#